data_AF-A0A8S3I0L9-F1
#
_entry.id   AF-A0A8S3I0L9-F1
#
_cell.length_a   1.000
_cell.length_b   1.000
_cell.length_c   1.000
_cell.angle_alpha   90.00
_cell.angle_beta   90.00
_cell.angle_gamma   90.00
#
_symmetry.space_group_name_H-M   'P 1'
#
loop_
_entity.id
_entity.type
_entity.pdbx_description
1 polymer ?
#
loop_
_entity_poly.entity_id
_entity_poly.type
_entity_poly.pdbx_seq_one_letter_code
_entity_poly.pdbx_strand_id
1 'polypeptide(L)'
;MYPFADIDVSLKRLPPVYGYRAQKLTSLEKALEPVQSQIDQLPYFVKTAKRNCHYPSEHGLSHDESASIYIYTMEWGETSLYRVLNKALRSDNRQTLTIWFPYLKLFDIALDKLPTVKQTVWRGVNGDIGKNCFKDQVLQW
;
A
#
# COMPACT_ATOMS: atom_id res chain seq x y z
N MET A 1 19.62 -4.65 1.11
CA MET A 1 18.91 -4.37 -0.16
C MET A 1 18.18 -3.06 0.04
N TYR A 2 18.32 -2.08 -0.86
CA TYR A 2 17.79 -0.72 -0.64
C TYR A 2 16.28 -0.64 -0.95
N PRO A 3 15.48 0.13 -0.17
CA PRO A 3 14.00 0.20 -0.25
C PRO A 3 13.41 0.74 -1.57
N PHE A 4 14.24 1.11 -2.54
CA PHE A 4 13.85 1.88 -3.73
C PHE A 4 14.10 1.13 -5.05
N ALA A 5 14.34 -0.19 -4.98
CA ALA A 5 14.66 -0.99 -6.16
C ALA A 5 13.44 -1.40 -7.01
N ASP A 6 12.23 -1.34 -6.45
CA ASP A 6 11.01 -1.85 -7.10
C ASP A 6 10.26 -0.71 -7.81
N ILE A 7 10.87 -0.18 -8.87
CA ILE A 7 10.32 0.92 -9.67
C ILE A 7 10.19 0.48 -11.12
N ASP A 8 8.94 0.26 -11.53
CA ASP A 8 8.56 0.28 -12.92
C ASP A 8 8.22 1.73 -13.30
N VAL A 9 8.99 2.31 -14.23
CA VAL A 9 8.83 3.68 -14.75
C VAL A 9 7.76 3.73 -15.85
N SER A 10 7.01 2.65 -16.06
CA SER A 10 5.87 2.64 -16.98
C SER A 10 4.71 3.48 -16.42
N LEU A 11 4.61 4.73 -16.90
CA LEU A 11 3.50 5.65 -16.58
C LEU A 11 2.24 5.29 -17.35
N LYS A 12 1.78 4.05 -17.21
CA LYS A 12 0.57 3.57 -17.88
C LYS A 12 -0.67 4.10 -17.16
N ARG A 13 -1.56 4.76 -17.91
CA ARG A 13 -2.86 5.18 -17.39
C ARG A 13 -3.74 3.95 -17.23
N LEU A 14 -3.99 3.57 -15.98
CA LEU A 14 -4.92 2.49 -15.64
C LEU A 14 -6.22 3.09 -15.10
N PRO A 15 -7.39 2.45 -15.36
CA PRO A 15 -8.66 2.93 -14.84
C PRO A 15 -8.65 2.93 -13.29
N PRO A 16 -9.29 3.90 -12.63
CA PRO A 16 -9.35 3.95 -11.18
C PRO A 16 -10.01 2.70 -10.59
N VAL A 17 -9.59 2.31 -9.38
CA VAL A 17 -10.10 1.13 -8.69
C VAL A 17 -11.11 1.58 -7.64
N TYR A 18 -12.39 1.28 -7.83
CA TYR A 18 -13.45 1.70 -6.89
C TYR A 18 -14.08 0.54 -6.10
N GLY A 19 -13.82 -0.71 -6.50
CA GLY A 19 -14.51 -1.89 -5.94
C GLY A 19 -14.26 -2.13 -4.46
N TYR A 20 -13.17 -1.60 -3.90
CA TYR A 20 -12.89 -1.69 -2.46
C TYR A 20 -13.83 -0.84 -1.60
N ARG A 21 -14.43 0.23 -2.16
CA ARG A 21 -15.27 1.15 -1.37
C ARG A 21 -16.50 0.49 -0.78
N ALA A 22 -17.06 -0.50 -1.48
CA ALA A 22 -18.22 -1.29 -1.07
C ALA A 22 -17.88 -2.41 -0.06
N GLN A 23 -16.60 -2.66 0.23
CA GLN A 23 -16.21 -3.67 1.21
C GLN A 23 -16.55 -3.22 2.63
N LYS A 24 -16.87 -4.20 3.48
CA LYS A 24 -17.04 -3.98 4.91
C LYS A 24 -15.68 -3.79 5.57
N LEU A 25 -15.60 -2.88 6.53
CA LEU A 25 -14.41 -2.73 7.38
C LEU A 25 -14.23 -3.99 8.24
N THR A 26 -13.03 -4.55 8.24
CA THR A 26 -12.67 -5.78 8.95
C THR A 26 -11.34 -5.60 9.69
N SER A 27 -10.96 -6.58 10.52
CA SER A 27 -9.64 -6.58 11.18
C SER A 27 -8.53 -6.82 10.15
N LEU A 28 -7.29 -6.44 10.51
CA LEU A 28 -6.14 -6.60 9.63
C LEU A 28 -5.91 -8.05 9.20
N GLU A 29 -6.11 -9.03 10.09
CA GLU A 29 -5.99 -10.45 9.77
C GLU A 29 -6.98 -10.89 8.69
N LYS A 30 -8.27 -10.54 8.88
CA LYS A 30 -9.33 -10.89 7.91
C LYS A 30 -9.15 -10.17 6.58
N ALA A 31 -8.67 -8.93 6.63
CA ALA A 31 -8.41 -8.14 5.43
C ALA A 31 -7.29 -8.74 4.56
N LEU A 32 -6.34 -9.43 5.17
CA LEU A 32 -5.18 -10.02 4.52
C LEU A 32 -5.26 -11.54 4.29
N GLU A 33 -6.29 -12.20 4.82
CA GLU A 33 -6.56 -13.63 4.60
C GLU A 33 -6.54 -14.02 3.11
N PRO A 34 -7.16 -13.28 2.16
CA PRO A 34 -7.18 -13.67 0.75
C PRO A 34 -5.80 -13.65 0.07
N VAL A 35 -4.83 -12.92 0.63
CA VAL A 35 -3.48 -12.75 0.05
C VAL A 35 -2.40 -13.50 0.83
N GLN A 36 -2.78 -14.22 1.88
CA GLN A 36 -1.86 -14.92 2.77
C GLN A 36 -0.97 -15.95 2.05
N SER A 37 -1.47 -16.58 0.98
CA SER A 37 -0.70 -17.55 0.19
C SER A 37 0.36 -16.91 -0.72
N GLN A 38 0.29 -15.59 -0.95
CA GLN A 38 1.22 -14.86 -1.82
C GLN A 38 2.35 -14.17 -1.04
N ILE A 39 2.25 -14.15 0.30
CA ILE A 39 3.12 -13.36 1.17
C ILE A 39 3.70 -14.26 2.25
N ASP A 40 5.03 -14.44 2.22
CA ASP A 40 5.70 -15.29 3.17
C ASP A 40 5.59 -14.72 4.59
N GLN A 41 5.26 -15.61 5.52
CA GLN A 41 5.18 -15.31 6.95
C GLN A 41 4.21 -14.15 7.31
N LEU A 42 3.21 -13.88 6.47
CA LEU A 42 2.25 -12.78 6.67
C LEU A 42 1.65 -12.74 8.11
N PRO A 43 1.22 -13.87 8.72
CA PRO A 43 0.66 -13.83 10.08
C PRO A 43 1.65 -13.35 11.14
N TYR A 44 2.95 -13.62 10.97
CA TYR A 44 3.99 -13.15 11.87
C TYR A 44 4.17 -11.63 11.75
N PHE A 45 4.18 -11.11 10.51
CA PHE A 45 4.31 -9.68 10.27
C PHE A 45 3.07 -8.89 10.66
N VAL A 46 1.86 -9.46 10.52
CA VAL A 46 0.63 -8.86 11.05
C VAL A 46 0.69 -8.71 12.58
N LYS A 47 1.14 -9.74 13.30
CA LYS A 47 1.34 -9.66 14.76
C LYS A 47 2.40 -8.63 15.14
N THR A 48 3.50 -8.58 14.39
CA THR A 48 4.57 -7.61 14.60
C THR A 48 4.08 -6.18 14.36
N ALA A 49 3.31 -5.95 13.31
CA ALA A 49 2.72 -4.64 13.00
C ALA A 49 1.77 -4.19 14.10
N LYS A 50 0.89 -5.08 14.60
CA LYS A 50 0.01 -4.79 15.73
C LYS A 50 0.74 -4.47 17.03
N ARG A 51 1.90 -5.08 17.27
CA ARG A 51 2.69 -4.83 18.48
C ARG A 51 3.44 -3.50 18.44
N ASN A 52 3.90 -3.10 17.25
CA ASN A 52 4.82 -1.98 17.09
C ASN A 52 4.19 -0.74 16.45
N CYS A 53 2.95 -0.82 15.97
CA CYS A 53 2.26 0.34 15.43
C CYS A 53 2.08 1.42 16.51
N HIS A 54 2.03 2.67 16.06
CA HIS A 54 1.74 3.78 16.95
C HIS A 54 0.28 3.73 17.38
N TYR A 55 0.06 3.24 18.60
CA TYR A 55 -1.26 3.12 19.21
C TYR A 55 -1.17 3.32 20.73
N PRO A 56 -2.09 4.06 21.39
CA PRO A 56 -3.23 4.76 20.80
C PRO A 56 -2.81 5.89 19.87
N SER A 57 -3.55 6.06 18.76
CA SER A 57 -3.25 7.09 17.77
C SER A 57 -3.80 8.44 18.19
N GLU A 58 -3.00 9.50 18.03
CA GLU A 58 -3.43 10.90 18.22
C GLU A 58 -4.51 11.34 17.21
N HIS A 59 -4.69 10.60 16.11
CA HIS A 59 -5.62 10.91 15.02
C HIS A 59 -6.85 10.00 14.99
N GLY A 60 -7.12 9.26 16.07
CA GLY A 60 -8.33 8.43 16.18
C GLY A 60 -8.31 7.19 15.28
N LEU A 61 -7.12 6.72 14.89
CA LEU A 61 -6.99 5.43 14.21
C LEU A 61 -7.28 4.30 15.20
N SER A 62 -8.02 3.31 14.73
CA SER A 62 -8.13 2.03 15.44
C SER A 62 -6.78 1.30 15.43
N HIS A 63 -6.66 0.27 16.27
CA HIS A 63 -5.46 -0.55 16.33
C HIS A 63 -5.16 -1.24 14.99
N ASP A 64 -6.20 -1.76 14.32
CA ASP A 64 -6.10 -2.38 12.99
C ASP A 64 -5.71 -1.38 11.90
N GLU A 65 -6.27 -0.17 11.93
CA GLU A 65 -5.92 0.91 10.99
C GLU A 65 -4.44 1.32 11.16
N SER A 66 -4.00 1.53 12.39
CA SER A 66 -2.60 1.87 12.71
C SER A 66 -1.65 0.76 12.26
N ALA A 67 -2.01 -0.50 12.52
CA ALA A 67 -1.23 -1.66 12.09
C ALA A 67 -1.22 -1.82 10.56
N SER A 68 -2.30 -1.43 9.86
CA SER A 68 -2.37 -1.49 8.39
C SER A 68 -1.38 -0.56 7.70
N ILE A 69 -1.16 0.63 8.28
CA ILE A 69 -0.13 1.57 7.83
C ILE A 69 1.25 1.03 8.17
N TYR A 70 1.44 0.54 9.39
CA TYR A 70 2.73 0.02 9.83
C TYR A 70 3.21 -1.12 8.92
N ILE A 71 2.37 -2.14 8.67
CA ILE A 71 2.75 -3.28 7.82
C ILE A 71 3.04 -2.89 6.37
N TYR A 72 2.42 -1.83 5.84
CA TYR A 72 2.74 -1.29 4.51
C TYR A 72 4.16 -0.73 4.44
N THR A 73 4.71 -0.24 5.56
CA THR A 73 6.07 0.32 5.62
C THR A 73 7.13 -0.70 5.99
N MET A 74 6.73 -1.91 6.39
CA MET A 74 7.65 -2.97 6.76
C MET A 74 8.28 -3.63 5.53
N GLU A 75 9.56 -3.95 5.63
CA GLU A 75 10.31 -4.69 4.61
C GLU A 75 10.92 -5.94 5.21
N TRP A 76 10.65 -7.09 4.59
CA TRP A 76 11.16 -8.38 5.03
C TRP A 76 11.54 -9.35 3.89
N GLY A 77 11.57 -8.87 2.64
CA GLY A 77 11.94 -9.65 1.47
C GLY A 77 11.11 -9.32 0.23
N GLU A 78 11.25 -10.14 -0.80
CA GLU A 78 10.56 -9.95 -2.10
C GLU A 78 9.04 -10.06 -1.99
N THR A 79 8.55 -10.84 -1.02
CA THR A 79 7.13 -11.03 -0.75
C THR A 79 6.59 -10.03 0.27
N SER A 80 7.34 -8.97 0.62
CA SER A 80 6.84 -7.90 1.50
C SER A 80 5.52 -7.33 0.98
N LEU A 81 4.58 -7.06 1.89
CA LEU A 81 3.22 -6.68 1.54
C LEU A 81 3.15 -5.52 0.53
N TYR A 82 3.93 -4.45 0.74
CA TYR A 82 3.90 -3.29 -0.16
C TYR A 82 4.38 -3.62 -1.57
N ARG A 83 5.36 -4.53 -1.72
CA ARG A 83 5.89 -4.94 -3.03
C ARG A 83 4.84 -5.71 -3.82
N VAL A 84 4.25 -6.73 -3.19
CA VAL A 84 3.21 -7.56 -3.82
C VAL A 84 1.97 -6.72 -4.15
N LEU A 85 1.53 -5.86 -3.24
CA LEU A 85 0.41 -4.95 -3.48
C LEU A 85 0.69 -3.97 -4.60
N ASN A 86 1.83 -3.27 -4.57
CA ASN A 86 2.16 -2.27 -5.59
C ASN A 86 2.33 -2.91 -6.97
N LYS A 87 2.84 -4.15 -7.04
CA LYS A 87 2.86 -4.94 -8.27
C LYS A 87 1.45 -5.27 -8.78
N ALA A 88 0.54 -5.67 -7.89
CA ALA A 88 -0.85 -5.91 -8.26
C ALA A 88 -1.57 -4.63 -8.75
N LEU A 89 -1.31 -3.47 -8.11
CA LEU A 89 -1.89 -2.18 -8.48
C LEU A 89 -1.45 -1.71 -9.88
N ARG A 90 -0.23 -2.07 -10.29
CA ARG A 90 0.32 -1.79 -11.64
C ARG A 90 -0.10 -2.82 -12.70
N SER A 91 -0.70 -3.94 -12.29
CA SER A 91 -1.19 -4.93 -13.24
C SER A 91 -2.35 -4.39 -14.07
N ASP A 92 -2.32 -4.67 -15.37
CA ASP A 92 -3.44 -4.44 -16.28
C ASP A 92 -4.65 -5.32 -15.91
N ASN A 93 -4.41 -6.49 -15.33
CA ASN A 93 -5.48 -7.40 -14.95
C ASN A 93 -6.12 -6.95 -13.63
N ARG A 94 -7.14 -6.10 -13.73
CA ARG A 94 -7.87 -5.56 -12.56
C ARG A 94 -8.60 -6.61 -11.73
N GLN A 95 -8.89 -7.80 -12.27
CA GLN A 95 -9.52 -8.86 -11.49
C GLN A 95 -8.59 -9.35 -10.36
N THR A 96 -7.27 -9.27 -10.56
CA THR A 96 -6.27 -9.63 -9.54
C THR A 96 -6.30 -8.72 -8.32
N LEU A 97 -6.90 -7.52 -8.43
CA LEU A 97 -7.03 -6.60 -7.30
C LEU A 97 -8.20 -6.91 -6.37
N THR A 98 -9.16 -7.74 -6.81
CA THR A 98 -10.36 -8.03 -6.01
C THR A 98 -10.02 -8.66 -4.66
N ILE A 99 -9.00 -9.52 -4.59
CA ILE A 99 -8.51 -10.13 -3.36
C ILE A 99 -7.89 -9.11 -2.39
N TRP A 100 -7.45 -7.94 -2.89
CA TRP A 100 -6.86 -6.87 -2.10
C TRP A 100 -7.90 -5.88 -1.57
N PHE A 101 -9.15 -5.92 -2.04
CA PHE A 101 -10.17 -4.95 -1.68
C PHE A 101 -10.42 -4.84 -0.17
N PRO A 102 -10.45 -5.92 0.63
CA PRO A 102 -10.60 -5.80 2.07
C PRO A 102 -9.46 -5.01 2.73
N TYR A 103 -8.20 -5.27 2.32
CA TYR A 103 -7.04 -4.52 2.81
C TYR A 103 -7.04 -3.07 2.34
N LEU A 104 -7.32 -2.81 1.06
CA LEU A 104 -7.40 -1.46 0.51
C LEU A 104 -8.47 -0.63 1.23
N LYS A 105 -9.61 -1.23 1.59
CA LYS A 105 -10.64 -0.53 2.38
C LYS A 105 -10.15 -0.12 3.77
N LEU A 106 -9.45 -1.01 4.47
CA LEU A 106 -8.89 -0.72 5.79
C LEU A 106 -7.81 0.37 5.71
N PHE A 107 -6.91 0.25 4.73
CA PHE A 107 -5.79 1.17 4.52
C PHE A 107 -6.26 2.57 4.08
N ASP A 108 -7.21 2.65 3.15
CA ASP A 108 -7.81 3.92 2.68
C ASP A 108 -8.48 4.69 3.83
N ILE A 109 -9.25 4.00 4.69
CA ILE A 109 -9.86 4.61 5.89
C ILE A 109 -8.79 5.08 6.88
N ALA A 110 -7.72 4.31 7.09
CA ALA A 110 -6.63 4.69 7.97
C ALA A 110 -5.94 5.97 7.49
N LEU A 111 -5.72 6.10 6.18
CA LEU A 111 -5.12 7.29 5.56
C LEU A 111 -6.04 8.51 5.60
N ASP A 112 -7.35 8.33 5.40
CA ASP A 112 -8.36 9.41 5.43
C ASP A 112 -8.44 10.12 6.80
N LYS A 113 -8.08 9.41 7.88
CA LYS A 113 -8.03 9.96 9.24
C LYS A 113 -6.77 10.77 9.55
N LEU A 114 -5.72 10.61 8.77
CA LEU A 114 -4.46 11.32 9.02
C LEU A 114 -4.53 12.78 8.56
N PRO A 115 -3.80 13.70 9.22
CA PRO A 115 -3.79 15.10 8.83
C PRO A 115 -3.19 15.28 7.43
N THR A 116 -3.80 16.16 6.63
CA THR A 116 -3.21 16.60 5.36
C THR A 116 -2.08 17.59 5.64
N VAL A 117 -0.88 17.27 5.16
CA VAL A 117 0.30 18.14 5.30
C VAL A 117 0.70 18.71 3.93
N LYS A 118 0.83 20.03 3.84
CA LYS A 118 1.35 20.72 2.64
C LYS A 118 2.83 21.00 2.81
N GLN A 119 3.67 20.13 2.25
CA GLN A 119 5.12 20.27 2.31
C GLN A 119 5.79 19.73 1.04
N THR A 120 7.00 20.21 0.75
CA THR A 120 7.83 19.66 -0.32
C THR A 120 8.41 18.32 0.13
N VAL A 121 8.11 17.26 -0.62
CA VAL A 121 8.64 15.91 -0.41
C VAL A 121 9.55 15.51 -1.58
N TRP A 122 10.52 14.63 -1.30
CA TRP A 122 11.48 14.14 -2.27
C TRP A 122 11.32 12.62 -2.43
N ARG A 123 11.33 12.13 -3.67
CA ARG A 123 11.33 10.70 -3.99
C ARG A 123 12.54 10.36 -4.85
N GLY A 124 13.44 9.54 -4.31
CA GLY A 124 14.53 8.95 -5.09
C GLY A 124 13.99 7.83 -5.98
N VAL A 125 14.41 7.81 -7.24
CA VAL A 125 14.05 6.78 -8.21
C VAL A 125 15.33 6.22 -8.82
N ASN A 126 15.46 4.89 -8.82
CA ASN A 126 16.55 4.21 -9.50
C ASN A 126 16.14 3.93 -10.95
N GLY A 127 16.73 4.66 -11.89
CA GLY A 127 16.44 4.53 -13.34
C GLY A 127 16.43 5.88 -14.05
N ASP A 128 16.63 5.86 -15.37
CA ASP A 128 16.50 7.05 -16.22
C ASP A 128 15.02 7.34 -16.47
N ILE A 129 14.49 8.33 -15.75
CA ILE A 129 13.11 8.83 -15.91
C ILE A 129 13.01 10.03 -16.84
N GLY A 130 14.13 10.56 -17.34
CA GLY A 130 14.19 11.82 -18.09
C GLY A 130 13.40 11.79 -19.40
N LYS A 131 13.20 10.60 -19.97
CA LYS A 131 12.39 10.40 -21.18
C LYS A 131 10.89 10.38 -20.93
N ASN A 132 10.46 10.18 -19.68
CA ASN A 132 9.06 9.95 -19.29
C ASN A 132 8.49 11.09 -18.43
N CYS A 133 9.34 11.93 -17.85
CA CYS A 133 8.96 13.06 -17.00
C CYS A 133 9.21 14.38 -17.73
N PHE A 134 8.23 14.83 -18.51
CA PHE A 134 8.28 16.13 -19.17
C PHE A 134 7.76 17.24 -18.24
N LYS A 135 8.34 18.44 -18.40
CA LYS A 135 7.87 19.63 -17.72
C LYS A 135 6.39 19.87 -18.04
N ASP A 136 5.62 20.28 -17.03
CA ASP A 136 4.19 20.61 -17.12
C ASP A 136 3.23 19.42 -17.42
N GLN A 137 3.71 18.18 -17.28
CA GLN A 137 2.87 16.98 -17.42
C GLN A 137 2.29 16.51 -16.06
N VAL A 138 1.01 16.18 -16.03
CA VAL A 138 0.39 15.44 -14.92
C VAL A 138 0.80 13.97 -14.99
N LEU A 139 1.50 13.50 -13.95
CA LEU A 139 1.93 12.12 -13.79
C LEU A 139 0.96 11.34 -12.91
N GLN A 140 0.66 10.11 -13.29
CA GLN A 140 -0.10 9.15 -12.48
C GLN A 140 0.85 8.03 -12.06
N TRP A 141 0.97 7.82 -10.75
CA TRP A 141 1.90 6.87 -10.12
C TRP A 141 1.20 5.60 -9.64
#